data_AF-A0A938NY61-F1
#
_entry.id   AF-A0A938NY61-F1
#
_cell.length_a   1.000
_cell.length_b   1.000
_cell.length_c   1.000
_cell.angle_alpha   90.00
_cell.angle_beta   90.00
_cell.angle_gamma   90.00
#
_symmetry.space_group_name_H-M   'P 1'
#
loop_
_entity.id
_entity.type
_entity.pdbx_description
1 polymer ?
#
loop_
_entity_poly.entity_id
_entity_poly.type
_entity_poly.pdbx_seq_one_letter_code
_entity_poly.pdbx_strand_id
1 'polypeptide(L)'
;YTSQMGSRQYAKALKRQKQKILVMFSLEMIGYAGEHLNQMYPFVLLRQLMGYPKNGSFIGLVGNVRTMRLVKLVRTTMRESCSVGVESLSAPGFLPPLFLSDHSSFWRRGYPAIMVTDTAFMRNPHYHLPSDTEGTINYSFLAEVVRGLVCAVQSLDRLK
;
A
#
# COMPACT_ATOMS: atom_id res chain seq x y z
N TYR A 1 0.15 -10.99 15.54
CA TYR A 1 -1.10 -10.19 15.49
C TYR A 1 -2.12 -10.70 16.51
N THR A 2 -2.57 -9.84 17.42
CA THR A 2 -3.54 -10.21 18.49
C THR A 2 -4.99 -9.99 18.05
N SER A 3 -5.97 -10.47 18.82
CA SER A 3 -7.39 -10.20 18.57
C SER A 3 -7.79 -8.76 18.93
N GLN A 4 -6.99 -8.07 19.73
CA GLN A 4 -7.27 -6.73 20.27
C GLN A 4 -6.82 -5.57 19.36
N MET A 5 -6.10 -5.85 18.27
CA MET A 5 -5.66 -4.82 17.31
C MET A 5 -6.82 -3.95 16.83
N GLY A 6 -6.60 -2.62 16.79
CA GLY A 6 -7.61 -1.63 16.41
C GLY A 6 -8.29 -1.93 15.08
N SER A 7 -7.51 -2.20 14.02
CA SER A 7 -8.07 -2.54 12.70
C SER A 7 -8.92 -3.81 12.68
N ARG A 8 -8.59 -4.81 13.51
CA ARG A 8 -9.40 -6.04 13.64
C ARG A 8 -10.72 -5.76 14.33
N GLN A 9 -10.71 -4.95 15.38
CA GLN A 9 -11.92 -4.55 16.09
C GLN A 9 -12.81 -3.68 15.20
N TYR A 10 -12.21 -2.74 14.45
CA TYR A 10 -12.94 -1.87 13.55
C TYR A 10 -13.57 -2.64 12.38
N ALA A 11 -12.80 -3.48 11.68
CA ALA A 11 -13.34 -4.33 10.61
C ALA A 11 -14.43 -5.30 11.12
N LYS A 12 -14.33 -5.78 12.36
CA LYS A 12 -15.39 -6.57 13.02
C LYS A 12 -16.65 -5.74 13.26
N ALA A 13 -16.52 -4.51 13.75
CA ALA A 13 -17.64 -3.61 13.99
C ALA A 13 -18.39 -3.28 12.69
N LEU A 14 -17.67 -2.94 11.62
CA LEU A 14 -18.25 -2.67 10.30
C LEU A 14 -19.03 -3.88 9.77
N LYS A 15 -18.48 -5.09 9.95
CA LYS A 15 -19.16 -6.33 9.54
C LYS A 15 -20.46 -6.55 10.32
N ARG A 16 -20.45 -6.29 11.63
CA ARG A 16 -21.64 -6.39 12.49
C ARG A 16 -22.73 -5.40 12.07
N GLN A 17 -22.32 -4.20 11.69
CA GLN A 17 -23.21 -3.14 11.19
C GLN A 17 -23.64 -3.36 9.72
N LYS A 18 -23.17 -4.43 9.06
CA LYS A 18 -23.44 -4.73 7.64
C LYS A 18 -23.06 -3.58 6.70
N GLN A 19 -22.03 -2.81 7.05
CA GLN A 19 -21.56 -1.69 6.22
C GLN A 19 -21.02 -2.19 4.89
N LYS A 20 -21.42 -1.52 3.80
CA LYS A 20 -20.89 -1.73 2.46
C LYS A 20 -19.71 -0.79 2.24
N ILE A 21 -18.52 -1.37 2.06
CA ILE A 21 -17.28 -0.63 1.84
C ILE A 21 -16.84 -0.90 0.42
N LEU A 22 -16.69 0.16 -0.39
CA LEU A 22 -16.17 0.05 -1.75
C LEU A 22 -14.71 -0.42 -1.73
N VAL A 23 -13.88 0.26 -0.95
CA VAL A 23 -12.48 -0.11 -0.69
C VAL A 23 -11.97 0.59 0.56
N MET A 24 -11.10 -0.07 1.32
CA MET A 24 -10.29 0.53 2.39
C MET A 24 -8.85 0.73 1.91
N PHE A 25 -8.28 1.91 2.14
CA PHE A 25 -6.87 2.17 1.92
C PHE A 25 -6.11 2.07 3.24
N SER A 26 -5.08 1.23 3.28
CA SER A 26 -4.13 1.13 4.40
C SER A 26 -2.88 1.91 4.01
N LEU A 27 -2.63 3.04 4.64
CA LEU A 27 -1.40 3.80 4.44
C LEU A 27 -0.36 3.26 5.42
N GLU A 28 0.69 2.63 4.90
CA GLU A 28 1.72 2.00 5.72
C GLU A 28 3.07 2.42 5.20
N MET A 29 3.71 3.37 5.89
CA MET A 29 4.97 4.00 5.49
C MET A 29 4.90 4.57 4.06
N ILE A 30 4.82 5.88 3.89
CA ILE A 30 4.60 6.48 2.55
C ILE A 30 5.58 7.60 2.22
N GLY A 31 6.69 7.69 2.98
CA GLY A 31 7.56 8.86 3.00
C GLY A 31 9.04 8.57 2.78
N TYR A 32 9.50 7.33 2.92
CA TYR A 32 10.92 6.99 2.78
C TYR A 32 11.23 6.56 1.33
N ALA A 33 11.80 7.47 0.54
CA ALA A 33 12.00 7.27 -0.89
C ALA A 33 13.16 8.09 -1.47
N GLY A 34 13.78 7.56 -2.54
CA GLY A 34 14.89 8.21 -3.23
C GLY A 34 15.61 7.28 -4.20
N GLU A 35 16.19 7.86 -5.26
CA GLU A 35 16.85 7.08 -6.32
C GLU A 35 18.13 6.39 -5.85
N HIS A 36 18.77 6.93 -4.81
CA HIS A 36 19.98 6.35 -4.20
C HIS A 36 19.64 5.19 -3.25
N LEU A 37 18.37 5.01 -2.87
CA LEU A 37 17.96 3.95 -1.96
C LEU A 37 17.79 2.64 -2.71
N ASN A 38 18.34 1.56 -2.16
CA ASN A 38 18.13 0.21 -2.69
C ASN A 38 16.76 -0.34 -2.27
N GLN A 39 16.07 -0.98 -3.21
CA GLN A 39 14.82 -1.67 -2.93
C GLN A 39 15.03 -3.17 -2.80
N MET A 40 14.65 -3.73 -1.65
CA MET A 40 14.60 -5.17 -1.44
C MET A 40 13.20 -5.72 -1.72
N TYR A 41 13.10 -6.99 -2.08
CA TYR A 41 11.83 -7.68 -2.29
C TYR A 41 11.84 -9.03 -1.58
N PRO A 42 10.69 -9.48 -1.06
CA PRO A 42 10.60 -10.77 -0.39
C PRO A 42 10.78 -11.93 -1.38
N PHE A 43 10.53 -11.69 -2.67
CA PHE A 43 10.71 -12.65 -3.74
C PHE A 43 11.63 -12.05 -4.80
N VAL A 44 12.83 -12.62 -4.94
CA VAL A 44 13.86 -12.17 -5.90
C VAL A 44 13.32 -12.19 -7.34
N LEU A 45 12.35 -13.06 -7.63
CA LEU A 45 11.68 -13.18 -8.92
C LEU A 45 10.94 -11.90 -9.35
N LEU A 46 10.43 -11.11 -8.39
CA LEU A 46 9.76 -9.84 -8.71
C LEU A 46 10.71 -8.90 -9.46
N ARG A 47 11.98 -8.85 -9.02
CA ARG A 47 13.01 -8.06 -9.67
C ARG A 47 13.51 -8.70 -10.96
N GLN A 48 13.74 -10.02 -10.95
CA GLN A 48 14.39 -10.71 -12.06
C GLN A 48 13.47 -10.98 -13.25
N LEU A 49 12.20 -11.29 -13.03
CA LEU A 49 11.25 -11.63 -14.10
C LEU A 49 10.17 -10.57 -14.34
N MET A 50 9.77 -9.85 -13.29
CA MET A 50 8.64 -8.92 -13.38
C MET A 50 9.06 -7.45 -13.52
N GLY A 51 10.37 -7.17 -13.63
CA GLY A 51 10.90 -5.84 -13.92
C GLY A 51 10.69 -4.81 -12.82
N TYR A 52 10.49 -5.24 -11.57
CA TYR A 52 10.29 -4.30 -10.46
C TYR A 52 11.54 -3.42 -10.23
N PRO A 53 11.38 -2.12 -9.88
CA PRO A 53 12.48 -1.18 -9.73
C PRO A 53 13.53 -1.64 -8.72
N LYS A 54 14.81 -1.37 -9.03
CA LYS A 54 15.93 -1.64 -8.12
C LYS A 54 16.06 -0.58 -7.02
N ASN A 55 15.50 0.61 -7.25
CA ASN A 55 15.70 1.78 -6.42
C ASN A 55 14.37 2.21 -5.77
N GLY A 56 14.45 2.95 -4.66
CA GLY A 56 13.31 3.31 -3.81
C GLY A 56 12.47 4.50 -4.27
N SER A 57 12.45 4.86 -5.55
CA SER A 57 11.72 6.03 -6.07
C SER A 57 10.28 5.73 -6.51
N PHE A 58 9.59 4.84 -5.79
CA PHE A 58 8.22 4.47 -6.10
C PHE A 58 7.39 4.19 -4.85
N ILE A 59 6.07 4.35 -5.01
CA ILE A 59 5.07 3.87 -4.06
C ILE A 59 4.47 2.55 -4.55
N GLY A 60 4.31 1.59 -3.66
CA GLY A 60 3.74 0.28 -3.92
C GLY A 60 2.25 0.22 -3.55
N LEU A 61 1.47 -0.41 -4.40
CA LEU A 61 0.06 -0.73 -4.18
C LEU A 61 -0.09 -2.25 -4.02
N VAL A 62 -0.46 -2.70 -2.83
CA VAL A 62 -0.64 -4.12 -2.54
C VAL A 62 -2.12 -4.45 -2.39
N GLY A 63 -2.60 -5.33 -3.26
CA GLY A 63 -3.96 -5.87 -3.25
C GLY A 63 -3.98 -7.39 -3.20
N ASN A 64 -5.19 -7.94 -3.17
CA ASN A 64 -5.42 -9.36 -3.42
C ASN A 64 -6.11 -9.58 -4.77
N VAL A 65 -6.28 -10.85 -5.15
CA VAL A 65 -6.91 -11.23 -6.44
C VAL A 65 -8.30 -10.60 -6.62
N ARG A 66 -9.09 -10.44 -5.54
CA ARG A 66 -10.43 -9.83 -5.59
C ARG A 66 -10.38 -8.32 -5.85
N THR A 67 -9.31 -7.65 -5.43
CA THR A 67 -9.12 -6.20 -5.61
C THR A 67 -8.26 -5.85 -6.83
N MET A 68 -7.84 -6.83 -7.64
CA MET A 68 -6.90 -6.61 -8.75
C MET A 68 -7.36 -5.53 -9.73
N ARG A 69 -8.65 -5.48 -10.07
CA ARG A 69 -9.22 -4.43 -10.94
C ARG A 69 -9.15 -3.04 -10.30
N LEU A 70 -9.45 -2.95 -9.00
CA LEU A 70 -9.34 -1.70 -8.24
C LEU A 70 -7.89 -1.23 -8.14
N VAL A 71 -6.96 -2.14 -7.86
CA VAL A 71 -5.51 -1.83 -7.84
C VAL A 71 -5.05 -1.32 -9.19
N LYS A 72 -5.46 -1.94 -10.29
CA LYS A 72 -5.13 -1.47 -11.64
C LYS A 72 -5.66 -0.06 -11.90
N LEU A 73 -6.91 0.22 -11.53
CA LEU A 73 -7.51 1.55 -11.64
C LEU A 73 -6.73 2.59 -10.83
N VAL A 74 -6.52 2.33 -9.53
CA VAL A 74 -5.77 3.22 -8.63
C VAL A 74 -4.37 3.48 -9.17
N ARG A 75 -3.65 2.43 -9.60
CA ARG A 75 -2.32 2.57 -10.19
C ARG A 75 -2.33 3.48 -11.42
N THR A 76 -3.23 3.22 -12.37
CA THR A 76 -3.31 4.02 -13.60
C THR A 76 -3.59 5.48 -13.28
N THR A 77 -4.58 5.75 -12.42
CA THR A 77 -4.89 7.14 -12.03
C THR A 77 -3.75 7.82 -11.29
N MET A 78 -3.05 7.13 -10.38
CA MET A 78 -1.89 7.71 -9.70
C MET A 78 -0.77 8.03 -10.70
N ARG A 79 -0.45 7.12 -11.63
CA ARG A 79 0.58 7.37 -12.66
C ARG A 79 0.27 8.57 -13.57
N GLU A 80 -1.01 8.88 -13.76
CA GLU A 80 -1.47 10.04 -14.55
C GLU A 80 -1.49 11.34 -13.74
N SER A 81 -1.44 11.28 -12.41
CA SER A 81 -1.66 12.43 -11.51
C SER A 81 -0.49 12.76 -10.58
N CYS A 82 0.56 11.93 -10.56
CA CYS A 82 1.78 12.20 -9.80
C CYS A 82 3.04 11.80 -10.58
N SER A 83 4.17 12.40 -10.20
CA SER A 83 5.46 12.21 -10.84
C SER A 83 6.27 11.05 -10.24
N VAL A 84 5.83 10.48 -9.12
CA VAL A 84 6.51 9.33 -8.50
C VAL A 84 6.20 8.04 -9.23
N GLY A 85 7.14 7.09 -9.20
CA GLY A 85 6.87 5.73 -9.66
C GLY A 85 5.71 5.12 -8.87
N VAL A 86 4.83 4.37 -9.54
CA VAL A 86 3.74 3.65 -8.86
C VAL A 86 3.75 2.21 -9.32
N GLU A 87 4.10 1.31 -8.41
CA GLU A 87 4.11 -0.13 -8.67
C GLU A 87 2.97 -0.82 -7.96
N SER A 88 2.60 -2.01 -8.43
CA SER A 88 1.47 -2.74 -7.84
C SER A 88 1.65 -4.23 -7.87
N LEU A 89 1.34 -4.87 -6.74
CA LEU A 89 1.28 -6.32 -6.61
C LEU A 89 -0.13 -6.74 -6.18
N SER A 90 -0.78 -7.58 -6.98
CA SER A 90 -2.00 -8.29 -6.59
C SER A 90 -1.72 -9.78 -6.60
N ALA A 91 -1.76 -10.42 -5.44
CA ALA A 91 -1.50 -11.84 -5.31
C ALA A 91 -2.52 -12.50 -4.37
N PRO A 92 -2.49 -13.83 -4.20
CA PRO A 92 -3.31 -14.49 -3.19
C PRO A 92 -3.06 -13.86 -1.82
N GLY A 93 -4.12 -13.30 -1.24
CA GLY A 93 -4.00 -12.48 -0.03
C GLY A 93 -3.42 -13.23 1.16
N PHE A 94 -3.43 -14.57 1.13
CA PHE A 94 -2.90 -15.42 2.21
C PHE A 94 -1.37 -15.50 2.31
N LEU A 95 -0.63 -14.93 1.35
CA LEU A 95 0.83 -14.97 1.35
C LEU A 95 1.40 -14.09 2.48
N PRO A 96 2.29 -14.61 3.35
CA PRO A 96 2.71 -13.90 4.57
C PRO A 96 3.23 -12.46 4.36
N PRO A 97 4.06 -12.14 3.34
CA PRO A 97 4.55 -10.79 3.13
C PRO A 97 3.46 -9.77 2.75
N LEU A 98 2.28 -10.23 2.31
CA LEU A 98 1.19 -9.37 1.85
C LEU A 98 0.19 -9.03 2.96
N PHE A 99 0.43 -9.46 4.20
CA PHE A 99 -0.46 -9.24 5.35
C PHE A 99 0.14 -8.33 6.43
N LEU A 100 1.11 -7.49 6.08
CA LEU A 100 1.93 -6.80 7.06
C LEU A 100 1.34 -5.47 7.57
N SER A 101 0.08 -5.17 7.25
CA SER A 101 -0.61 -3.97 7.72
C SER A 101 -2.12 -4.18 7.90
N ASP A 102 -2.86 -3.11 8.16
CA ASP A 102 -4.26 -3.12 8.57
C ASP A 102 -5.22 -3.59 7.48
N HIS A 103 -4.86 -3.48 6.20
CA HIS A 103 -5.62 -4.08 5.08
C HIS A 103 -5.88 -5.58 5.29
N SER A 104 -4.96 -6.28 5.96
CA SER A 104 -5.12 -7.71 6.31
C SER A 104 -6.37 -7.97 7.16
N SER A 105 -6.71 -7.05 8.08
CA SER A 105 -7.88 -7.14 8.94
C SER A 105 -9.18 -7.02 8.14
N PHE A 106 -9.18 -6.19 7.11
CA PHE A 106 -10.30 -5.99 6.19
C PHE A 106 -10.48 -7.20 5.26
N TRP A 107 -9.38 -7.71 4.68
CA TRP A 107 -9.42 -8.93 3.87
C TRP A 107 -9.99 -10.12 4.65
N ARG A 108 -9.59 -10.31 5.92
CA ARG A 108 -10.14 -11.36 6.81
C ARG A 108 -11.65 -11.26 7.03
N ARG A 109 -12.26 -10.09 6.82
CA ARG A 109 -13.71 -9.86 6.93
C ARG A 109 -14.42 -9.82 5.58
N GLY A 110 -13.68 -10.07 4.50
CA GLY A 110 -14.18 -10.07 3.13
C GLY A 110 -14.33 -8.67 2.53
N TYR A 111 -13.73 -7.64 3.13
CA TYR A 111 -13.75 -6.28 2.59
C TYR A 111 -12.66 -6.09 1.54
N PRO A 112 -12.94 -5.34 0.45
CA PRO A 112 -11.91 -4.86 -0.46
C PRO A 112 -10.98 -3.91 0.28
N ALA A 113 -9.66 -4.14 0.19
CA ALA A 113 -8.66 -3.24 0.75
C ALA A 113 -7.38 -3.24 -0.09
N ILE A 114 -6.71 -2.09 -0.12
CA ILE A 114 -5.44 -1.85 -0.81
C ILE A 114 -4.48 -1.23 0.20
N MET A 115 -3.28 -1.77 0.32
CA MET A 115 -2.20 -1.12 1.06
C MET A 115 -1.38 -0.24 0.11
N VAL A 116 -1.04 0.95 0.58
CA VAL A 116 -0.16 1.92 -0.08
C VAL A 116 1.08 2.02 0.78
N THR A 117 2.25 1.71 0.23
CA THR A 117 3.48 1.55 1.01
C THR A 117 4.73 1.93 0.22
N ASP A 118 5.67 2.55 0.90
CA ASP A 118 7.06 2.76 0.48
C ASP A 118 7.92 1.51 0.72
N THR A 119 7.27 0.39 1.06
CA THR A 119 7.83 -0.94 1.36
C THR A 119 8.51 -1.07 2.72
N ALA A 120 8.42 -0.05 3.58
CA ALA A 120 8.79 -0.12 4.99
C ALA A 120 10.18 -0.73 5.18
N PHE A 121 10.32 -1.75 6.04
CA PHE A 121 11.59 -2.43 6.34
C PHE A 121 12.31 -3.03 5.13
N MET A 122 11.68 -3.13 3.95
CA MET A 122 12.35 -3.57 2.72
C MET A 122 13.16 -2.44 2.05
N ARG A 123 13.03 -1.21 2.53
CA ARG A 123 13.71 -0.02 2.01
C ARG A 123 14.25 0.87 3.13
N ASN A 124 13.47 1.07 4.19
CA ASN A 124 13.78 1.95 5.31
C ASN A 124 14.57 1.20 6.40
N PRO A 125 15.87 1.46 6.58
CA PRO A 125 16.67 0.85 7.64
C PRO A 125 16.34 1.41 9.04
N HIS A 126 15.59 2.52 9.12
CA HIS A 126 15.18 3.16 10.37
C HIS A 126 13.89 2.57 10.95
N TYR A 127 13.17 1.73 10.20
CA TYR A 127 11.87 1.19 10.62
C TYR A 127 11.93 0.52 12.01
N HIS A 128 11.02 0.91 12.91
CA HIS A 128 10.98 0.48 14.31
C HIS A 128 12.21 0.86 15.16
N LEU A 129 13.03 1.80 14.72
CA LEU A 129 14.16 2.35 15.47
C LEU A 129 13.88 3.79 15.90
N PRO A 130 14.52 4.28 16.98
CA PRO A 130 14.42 5.69 17.38
C PRO A 130 14.91 6.69 16.32
N SER A 131 15.64 6.23 15.30
CA SER A 131 16.10 7.04 14.19
C SER A 131 15.04 7.23 13.09
N ASP A 132 13.87 6.59 13.20
CA ASP A 132 12.70 6.87 12.37
C ASP A 132 12.10 8.21 12.79
N THR A 133 12.66 9.27 12.22
CA THR A 133 12.35 10.67 12.56
C THR A 133 11.85 11.39 11.32
N GLU A 134 11.25 12.56 11.50
CA GLU A 134 10.79 13.43 10.42
C GLU A 134 11.89 13.75 9.39
N GLY A 135 13.16 13.75 9.82
CA GLY A 135 14.30 14.00 8.95
C GLY A 135 14.57 12.90 7.91
N THR A 136 14.00 11.70 8.08
CA THR A 136 14.12 10.60 7.11
C THR A 136 13.07 10.68 6.00
N ILE A 137 12.08 11.57 6.15
CA ILE A 137 10.95 11.69 5.22
C ILE A 137 11.33 12.52 4.00
N ASN A 138 11.12 11.95 2.83
CA ASN A 138 11.12 12.68 1.57
C ASN A 138 9.75 13.35 1.37
N TYR A 139 9.62 14.60 1.81
CA TYR A 139 8.35 15.33 1.75
C TYR A 139 7.85 15.60 0.34
N SER A 140 8.75 15.81 -0.63
CA SER A 140 8.35 15.99 -2.04
C SER A 140 7.73 14.71 -2.59
N PHE A 141 8.33 13.55 -2.32
CA PHE A 141 7.75 12.25 -2.67
C PHE A 141 6.42 12.01 -1.96
N LEU A 142 6.34 12.29 -0.65
CA LEU A 142 5.11 12.13 0.13
C LEU A 142 3.96 12.98 -0.44
N ALA A 143 4.22 14.24 -0.79
CA ALA A 143 3.23 15.13 -1.38
C ALA A 143 2.69 14.61 -2.72
N GLU A 144 3.57 14.06 -3.57
CA GLU A 144 3.19 13.40 -4.82
C GLU A 144 2.30 12.18 -4.58
N VAL A 145 2.67 11.33 -3.60
CA VAL A 145 1.86 10.16 -3.22
C VAL A 145 0.47 10.59 -2.75
N VAL A 146 0.39 11.59 -1.88
CA VAL A 146 -0.89 12.10 -1.37
C VAL A 146 -1.76 12.65 -2.50
N ARG A 147 -1.21 13.46 -3.42
CA ARG A 147 -1.96 13.95 -4.57
C ARG A 147 -2.46 12.80 -5.45
N GLY A 148 -1.60 11.84 -5.77
CA GLY A 148 -2.00 10.67 -6.55
C GLY A 148 -3.15 9.91 -5.89
N LEU A 149 -3.09 9.74 -4.56
CA LEU A 149 -4.16 9.09 -3.79
C LEU A 149 -5.47 9.89 -3.80
N VAL A 150 -5.42 11.23 -3.70
CA VAL A 150 -6.61 12.07 -3.81
C VAL A 150 -7.30 11.85 -5.16
N CYS A 151 -6.54 11.92 -6.26
CA CYS A 151 -7.07 11.66 -7.59
C CYS A 151 -7.61 10.24 -7.74
N ALA A 152 -6.91 9.25 -7.16
CA ALA A 152 -7.36 7.86 -7.18
C ALA A 152 -8.67 7.68 -6.40
N VAL A 153 -8.84 8.28 -5.23
CA VAL A 153 -10.08 8.22 -4.45
C VAL A 153 -11.22 8.86 -5.22
N GLN A 154 -11.01 10.03 -5.82
CA GLN A 154 -12.02 10.69 -6.67
C GLN A 154 -12.41 9.84 -7.88
N SER A 155 -11.46 9.10 -8.46
CA SER A 155 -11.74 8.21 -9.61
C SER A 155 -12.72 7.08 -9.28
N LEU A 156 -12.80 6.68 -8.00
CA LEU A 156 -13.67 5.61 -7.54
C LEU A 156 -15.14 6.04 -7.52
N ASP A 157 -15.45 7.33 -7.51
CA ASP A 157 -16.83 7.80 -7.60
C ASP A 157 -17.49 7.40 -8.92
N ARG A 158 -16.69 7.17 -9.97
CA ARG A 158 -17.15 6.67 -11.27
C ARG A 158 -17.57 5.18 -11.25
N LEU A 159 -17.38 4.48 -10.13
CA LEU A 159 -17.77 3.08 -9.95
C LEU A 159 -19.10 2.92 -9.20
N LYS A 160 -19.71 4.02 -8.77
CA LYS A 160 -21.04 4.04 -8.13
C LYS A 160 -22.12 4.08 -9.21
#